data_AF-A0A976L5L3-F1
#
_entry.id   AF-A0A976L5L3-F1
#
_cell.length_a   1.000
_cell.length_b   1.000
_cell.length_c   1.000
_cell.angle_alpha   90.00
_cell.angle_beta   90.00
_cell.angle_gamma   90.00
#
_symmetry.space_group_name_H-M   'P 1'
#
loop_
_entity.id
_entity.type
_entity.pdbx_description
1 polymer ?
#
loop_
_entity_poly.entity_id
_entity_poly.type
_entity_poly.pdbx_seq_one_letter_code
_entity_poly.pdbx_strand_id
1 'polypeptide(L)'
;ANHDYTTYLNLLGVDGKLMVVGLPTNPPQLTPFSIVTHRRSVIGSCIGGMKETQEMLDYCAAHNIVSEVELIPMQEINNAYERMLKGDVKYRFVIDLASLK
;
A
#
# COMPACT_ATOMS: atom_id res chain seq x y z
N ALA A 1 3.54 -11.27 -6.06
CA ALA A 1 4.98 -11.17 -5.75
C ALA A 1 5.34 -12.26 -4.74
N ASN A 2 6.51 -12.90 -4.89
CA ASN A 2 6.98 -13.91 -3.94
C ASN A 2 7.76 -13.17 -2.83
N HIS A 3 7.13 -12.94 -1.68
CA HIS A 3 7.73 -12.22 -0.57
C HIS A 3 8.32 -13.20 0.45
N ASP A 4 9.60 -13.05 0.78
CA ASP A 4 10.22 -13.67 1.95
C ASP A 4 10.31 -12.65 3.09
N TYR A 5 9.54 -12.87 4.15
CA TYR A 5 9.51 -11.99 5.31
C TYR A 5 10.79 -12.03 6.12
N THR A 6 11.55 -13.12 6.04
CA THR A 6 12.84 -13.27 6.73
C THR A 6 13.79 -12.14 6.36
N THR A 7 13.84 -11.80 5.07
CA THR A 7 14.67 -10.71 4.54
C THR A 7 14.33 -9.37 5.18
N TYR A 8 13.04 -9.02 5.26
CA TYR A 8 12.61 -7.75 5.87
C TYR A 8 12.76 -7.74 7.39
N LEU A 9 12.47 -8.86 8.06
CA LEU A 9 12.58 -8.98 9.51
C LEU A 9 14.02 -8.79 9.98
N ASN A 10 15.01 -9.27 9.22
CA ASN A 10 16.41 -9.08 9.57
C ASN A 10 16.88 -7.61 9.53
N LEU A 11 16.14 -6.73 8.86
CA LEU A 11 16.39 -5.29 8.86
C LEU A 11 15.82 -4.58 10.10
N LEU A 12 14.97 -5.25 10.88
CA LEU A 12 14.32 -4.65 12.04
C LEU A 12 15.18 -4.81 13.30
N GLY A 13 15.14 -3.78 14.15
CA GLY A 13 15.72 -3.83 15.49
C GLY A 13 14.94 -4.74 16.45
N VAL A 14 15.35 -4.72 17.71
CA VAL A 14 14.65 -5.39 18.82
C VAL A 14 13.22 -4.83 18.93
N ASP A 15 12.23 -5.71 19.13
CA ASP A 15 10.80 -5.40 19.21
C ASP A 15 10.20 -4.78 17.92
N GLY A 16 10.93 -4.86 16.80
CA GLY A 16 10.50 -4.33 15.51
C GLY A 16 9.28 -5.05 14.92
N LYS A 17 8.47 -4.30 14.16
CA LYS A 17 7.21 -4.78 13.57
C LYS A 17 7.24 -4.66 12.05
N LEU A 18 7.02 -5.77 11.35
CA LEU A 18 6.74 -5.78 9.92
C LEU A 18 5.23 -5.59 9.71
N MET A 19 4.84 -4.45 9.13
CA MET A 19 3.45 -4.14 8.81
C MET A 19 3.09 -4.62 7.39
N VAL A 20 2.16 -5.55 7.30
CA VAL A 20 1.67 -6.12 6.04
C VAL A 20 0.39 -5.41 5.61
N VAL A 21 0.47 -4.70 4.48
CA VAL A 21 -0.68 -4.04 3.83
C VAL A 21 -0.95 -4.60 2.41
N GLY A 22 -0.08 -5.48 1.92
CA GLY A 22 -0.23 -6.15 0.63
C GLY A 22 -0.64 -7.62 0.81
N LEU A 23 -1.50 -8.11 -0.09
CA LEU A 23 -2.01 -9.48 -0.08
C LEU A 23 -1.50 -10.24 -1.32
N PRO A 24 -0.28 -10.81 -1.29
CA PRO A 24 0.23 -11.60 -2.40
C PRO A 24 -0.58 -12.89 -2.57
N THR A 25 -0.66 -13.39 -3.81
CA THR A 25 -1.35 -14.64 -4.13
C THR A 25 -0.67 -15.87 -3.54
N ASN A 26 0.66 -15.83 -3.38
CA ASN A 26 1.43 -16.90 -2.74
C ASN A 26 1.68 -16.54 -1.27
N PRO A 27 1.52 -17.49 -0.33
CA PRO A 27 1.86 -17.26 1.06
C PRO A 27 3.33 -16.83 1.23
N PRO A 28 3.60 -15.82 2.07
CA PRO A 28 4.96 -15.38 2.34
C PRO A 28 5.73 -16.45 3.13
N GLN A 29 7.04 -16.57 2.87
CA GLN A 29 7.92 -17.44 3.64
C GLN A 29 8.48 -16.72 4.86
N LEU A 30 8.74 -17.47 5.94
CA LEU A 30 9.27 -16.93 7.19
C LEU A 30 10.07 -18.00 7.95
N THR A 31 11.30 -17.66 8.34
CA THR A 31 12.09 -18.48 9.26
C THR A 31 11.82 -18.08 10.72
N PRO A 32 11.39 -18.99 11.63
CA PRO A 32 11.06 -18.64 13.01
C PRO A 32 12.18 -17.92 13.78
N PHE A 33 13.44 -18.25 13.50
CA PHE A 33 14.60 -17.62 14.15
C PHE A 33 14.70 -16.11 13.88
N SER A 34 14.18 -15.64 12.75
CA SER A 34 14.13 -14.22 12.41
C SER A 34 13.21 -13.41 13.34
N ILE A 35 12.24 -14.07 13.99
CA ILE A 35 11.34 -13.49 14.99
C ILE A 35 11.93 -13.60 16.40
N VAL A 36 12.34 -14.81 16.78
CA VAL A 36 12.68 -15.15 18.17
C VAL A 36 13.88 -14.36 18.69
N THR A 37 14.92 -14.18 17.88
CA THR A 37 16.18 -13.55 18.32
C THR A 37 16.05 -12.10 18.78
N HIS A 38 15.06 -11.37 18.25
CA HIS A 38 14.90 -9.93 18.47
C HIS A 38 13.46 -9.55 18.87
N ARG A 39 12.63 -10.54 19.25
CA ARG A 39 11.21 -10.34 19.60
C ARG A 39 10.42 -9.57 18.52
N ARG A 40 10.72 -9.84 17.26
CA ARG A 40 10.09 -9.13 16.13
C ARG A 40 8.67 -9.66 15.91
N SER A 41 7.82 -8.86 15.30
CA SER A 41 6.43 -9.25 15.02
C SER A 41 6.06 -9.01 13.56
N VAL A 42 5.18 -9.86 13.03
CA VAL A 42 4.48 -9.62 11.76
C VAL A 42 3.04 -9.25 12.09
N ILE A 43 2.59 -8.08 11.65
CA ILE A 43 1.25 -7.55 11.90
C ILE A 43 0.62 -7.10 10.59
N GLY A 44 -0.70 -6.93 10.56
CA GLY A 44 -1.41 -6.49 9.36
C GLY A 44 -2.50 -5.47 9.67
N SER A 45 -2.84 -4.68 8.66
CA SER A 45 -3.98 -3.78 8.64
C SER A 45 -4.45 -3.60 7.20
N CYS A 46 -5.74 -3.34 7.01
CA CYS A 46 -6.32 -3.14 5.68
C CYS A 46 -6.71 -1.68 5.45
N ILE A 47 -7.61 -1.16 6.29
CA ILE A 47 -8.07 0.23 6.27
C ILE A 47 -8.29 0.72 7.70
N GLY A 48 -8.32 2.04 7.87
CA GLY A 48 -8.69 2.68 9.14
C GLY A 48 -10.20 2.88 9.29
N GLY A 49 -10.63 3.21 10.50
CA GLY A 49 -12.02 3.63 10.77
C GLY A 49 -12.34 5.03 10.21
N MET A 50 -13.62 5.43 10.28
CA MET A 50 -14.05 6.76 9.82
C MET A 50 -13.31 7.90 10.55
N LYS A 51 -13.19 7.80 11.88
CA LYS A 51 -12.50 8.81 12.69
C LYS A 51 -11.02 8.93 12.32
N GLU A 52 -10.33 7.79 12.21
CA GLU A 52 -8.91 7.73 11.82
C GLU A 52 -8.70 8.25 10.40
N THR A 53 -9.63 7.97 9.48
CA THR A 53 -9.58 8.49 8.11
C THR A 53 -9.69 10.01 8.10
N GLN A 54 -10.57 10.59 8.92
CA GLN A 54 -10.66 12.05 9.05
C GLN A 54 -9.36 12.64 9.60
N GLU A 55 -8.81 12.05 10.67
CA GLU A 55 -7.52 12.47 11.25
C GLU A 55 -6.38 12.40 10.21
N MET A 56 -6.36 11.37 9.38
CA MET A 56 -5.39 11.20 8.28
C MET A 56 -5.55 12.31 7.22
N LEU A 57 -6.77 12.62 6.81
CA LEU A 57 -7.04 13.69 5.84
C LEU A 57 -6.62 15.06 6.37
N ASP A 58 -6.96 15.36 7.63
CA ASP A 58 -6.60 16.62 8.28
C ASP A 58 -5.07 16.76 8.39
N TYR A 59 -4.38 15.69 8.77
CA TYR A 59 -2.92 15.65 8.82
C TYR A 59 -2.29 15.86 7.43
N CYS A 60 -2.82 15.21 6.39
CA CYS A 60 -2.32 15.34 5.03
C CYS A 60 -2.50 16.76 4.50
N ALA A 61 -3.66 17.38 4.74
CA ALA A 61 -3.93 18.77 4.36
C ALA A 61 -2.97 19.75 5.06
N ALA A 62 -2.72 19.56 6.35
CA ALA A 62 -1.83 20.43 7.13
C ALA A 62 -0.35 20.35 6.68
N HIS A 63 0.08 19.22 6.12
CA HIS A 63 1.48 18.96 5.75
C HIS A 63 1.72 18.88 4.23
N ASN A 64 0.73 19.25 3.42
CA ASN A 64 0.78 19.17 1.96
C ASN A 64 1.19 17.77 1.44
N ILE A 65 0.63 16.72 2.06
CA ILE A 65 0.81 15.34 1.63
C ILE A 65 -0.27 15.02 0.61
N VAL A 66 0.13 14.84 -0.64
CA VAL A 66 -0.75 14.56 -1.77
C VAL A 66 -0.29 13.32 -2.52
N SER A 67 -1.22 12.67 -3.22
CA SER A 67 -0.88 11.59 -4.15
C SER A 67 -0.43 12.16 -5.49
N GLU A 68 0.58 11.55 -6.12
CA GLU A 68 0.84 11.79 -7.54
C GLU A 68 -0.19 11.01 -8.37
N VAL A 69 -0.97 11.74 -9.17
CA VAL A 69 -2.12 11.20 -9.89
C VAL A 69 -2.03 11.48 -11.39
N GLU A 70 -2.47 10.51 -12.17
CA GLU A 70 -2.79 10.67 -13.59
C GLU A 70 -4.30 10.82 -13.72
N LEU A 71 -4.76 12.03 -14.02
CA LEU A 71 -6.18 12.31 -14.23
C LEU A 71 -6.62 11.77 -15.60
N ILE A 72 -7.68 10.98 -15.65
CA ILE A 72 -8.23 10.42 -16.88
C ILE A 72 -9.70 10.81 -17.05
N PRO A 73 -10.17 11.03 -18.29
CA PRO A 73 -11.59 11.08 -18.56
C PRO A 73 -12.21 9.69 -18.42
N MET A 74 -13.50 9.61 -18.08
CA MET A 74 -14.23 8.36 -17.86
C MET A 74 -14.17 7.42 -19.08
N GLN A 75 -14.13 7.98 -20.29
CA GLN A 75 -14.09 7.23 -21.54
C GLN A 75 -12.79 6.43 -21.72
N GLU A 76 -11.71 6.81 -21.02
CA GLU A 76 -10.39 6.15 -21.10
C GLU A 76 -10.21 5.07 -20.03
N ILE A 77 -11.23 4.73 -19.23
CA ILE A 77 -11.10 3.79 -18.11
C ILE A 77 -10.52 2.43 -18.51
N ASN A 78 -10.92 1.90 -19.67
CA ASN A 78 -10.43 0.60 -20.13
C ASN A 78 -8.94 0.67 -20.49
N ASN A 79 -8.50 1.74 -21.15
CA ASN A 79 -7.10 1.96 -21.48
C ASN A 79 -6.26 2.13 -20.20
N ALA A 80 -6.72 2.96 -19.27
CA ALA A 80 -6.07 3.14 -17.97
C ALA A 80 -5.97 1.83 -17.19
N TYR A 81 -6.99 0.98 -17.25
CA TYR A 81 -6.97 -0.36 -16.63
C TYR A 81 -5.89 -1.27 -17.24
N GLU A 82 -5.78 -1.33 -18.57
CA GLU A 82 -4.73 -2.08 -19.26
C GLU A 82 -3.32 -1.58 -18.92
N ARG A 83 -3.15 -0.26 -18.80
CA ARG A 83 -1.89 0.35 -18.33
C ARG A 83 -1.58 -0.03 -16.88
N MET A 84 -2.57 0.03 -16.00
CA MET A 84 -2.42 -0.35 -14.59
C MET A 84 -1.96 -1.81 -14.44
N LEU A 85 -2.53 -2.75 -15.21
CA LEU A 85 -2.11 -4.16 -15.18
C LEU A 85 -0.65 -4.36 -15.58
N LYS A 86 -0.12 -3.49 -16.46
CA LYS A 86 1.29 -3.49 -16.88
C LYS A 86 2.21 -2.72 -15.93
N GLY A 87 1.67 -2.10 -14.88
CA GLY A 87 2.40 -1.20 -13.99
C GLY A 87 2.78 0.13 -14.64
N ASP A 88 2.16 0.47 -15.77
CA ASP A 88 2.38 1.74 -16.49
C ASP A 88 1.50 2.84 -15.90
N VAL A 89 1.82 3.23 -14.66
CA VAL A 89 1.16 4.33 -13.94
C VAL A 89 2.10 4.89 -12.88
N LYS A 90 2.11 6.21 -12.68
CA LYS A 90 2.85 6.87 -11.60
C LYS A 90 1.97 7.88 -10.86
N TYR A 91 1.38 7.57 -9.70
CA TYR A 91 1.28 6.26 -9.02
C TYR A 91 -0.18 5.77 -8.94
N ARG A 92 -1.15 6.62 -9.26
CA ARG A 92 -2.59 6.33 -9.22
C ARG A 92 -3.31 7.00 -10.40
N PHE A 93 -4.22 6.28 -11.02
CA PHE A 93 -5.23 6.92 -11.88
C PHE A 93 -6.36 7.51 -11.04
N VAL A 94 -6.83 8.69 -11.43
CA VAL A 94 -8.05 9.32 -10.87
C VAL A 94 -8.98 9.63 -12.03
N ILE A 95 -10.23 9.18 -11.94
CA ILE A 95 -11.24 9.47 -12.96
C ILE A 95 -11.81 10.87 -12.68
N ASP A 96 -11.75 11.75 -13.68
CA ASP A 96 -12.47 13.02 -13.64
C ASP A 96 -13.96 12.78 -13.95
N LEU A 97 -14.80 12.81 -12.93
CA LEU A 97 -16.23 12.61 -13.08
C LEU A 97 -16.92 13.74 -13.89
N ALA A 98 -16.31 14.91 -14.03
CA ALA A 98 -16.86 15.97 -14.89
C ALA A 98 -16.86 15.59 -16.39
N SER A 99 -16.06 14.58 -16.77
CA SER A 99 -16.03 14.04 -18.13
C SER A 99 -17.16 13.06 -18.45
N LEU A 100 -17.97 12.66 -17.45
CA LEU A 100 -19.10 11.77 -17.64
C LEU A 100 -20.18 12.48 -18.49
N LYS A 101 -20.44 11.95 -19.68
CA LYS A 101 -21.47 12.44 -20.62
C LYS A 101 -22.47 11.34 -20.90
#